data_AF-A0A370NYK9-F1
#
_entry.id   AF-A0A370NYK9-F1
#
_cell.length_a   1.000
_cell.length_b   1.000
_cell.length_c   1.000
_cell.angle_alpha   90.00
_cell.angle_beta   90.00
_cell.angle_gamma   90.00
#
_symmetry.space_group_name_H-M   'P 1'
#
loop_
_entity.id
_entity.type
_entity.pdbx_description
1 polymer ?
#
loop_
_entity_poly.entity_id
_entity_poly.type
_entity_poly.pdbx_seq_one_letter_code
_entity_poly.pdbx_strand_id
1 'polypeptide(L)'
;MKPIWIVDDDQSIRWVLEKALARESLLSRSFTNVRDALAALEDDQPQVLISDIRMPGGSGLDLLQAIKTRHPGLPVIVMTAYSDLDSAVAAFQGGAFEYLAKPFDVDKAVELIRRALEESLREEELEDRLVDAPEILGQAPAMQDVFRAIGRLSQSNVTVMITGESGTGKELVARALHKHSPRANGPFIALNTAAIPKDLLESELFGHERGAFTGAQTMRRGRFEQAEGGTLFLDEIGDMPFDLQTRLLRVLSDGNFYRVGGHNPLRANVRVIAATHQNLELRVKEGLFREDLFHRLNVIRLRLPPLRERPEDITLLARHFLQKSAKELGVEPKRMSDEALVYVSTLPFPGNVRQLENLCNWLTVMAPAQTIEVKDLPREMLEAGTSEPVNAPRPERVAEVRTPDYEGAPDLADYGGYAVPVAEGDTATAVRPASVATVAPALASAGWESLLASEARAMLESGQPEVMDALTRRFEKAVLEAALGVTRGRRVEAATRLGIGRNTITRKLQELGFD
;
A
#
# COMPACT_ATOMS: atom_id res chain seq x y z
N MET A 1 14.63 -44.42 1.24
CA MET A 1 13.79 -43.22 1.06
C MET A 1 13.49 -43.10 -0.42
N LYS A 2 12.24 -42.84 -0.80
CA LYS A 2 11.90 -42.57 -2.21
C LYS A 2 12.58 -41.26 -2.65
N PRO A 3 13.08 -41.17 -3.90
CA PRO A 3 13.78 -39.99 -4.37
C PRO A 3 12.86 -38.78 -4.55
N ILE A 4 13.43 -37.59 -4.54
CA ILE A 4 12.80 -36.33 -4.97
C ILE A 4 12.98 -36.23 -6.48
N TRP A 5 11.91 -35.94 -7.21
CA TRP A 5 11.99 -35.80 -8.67
C TRP A 5 12.10 -34.34 -9.08
N ILE A 6 13.00 -34.04 -10.01
CA ILE A 6 13.21 -32.70 -10.57
C ILE A 6 12.91 -32.76 -12.07
N VAL A 7 11.95 -31.99 -12.55
CA VAL A 7 11.53 -31.93 -13.95
C VAL A 7 11.77 -30.51 -14.47
N ASP A 8 12.80 -30.34 -15.28
CA ASP A 8 13.21 -29.03 -15.79
C ASP A 8 14.04 -29.22 -17.06
N ASP A 9 13.81 -28.41 -18.09
CA ASP A 9 14.59 -28.48 -19.33
C ASP A 9 16.00 -27.86 -19.17
N ASP A 10 16.16 -26.92 -18.23
CA ASP A 10 17.45 -26.29 -17.93
C ASP A 10 18.37 -27.23 -17.11
N GLN A 11 19.48 -27.64 -17.74
CA GLN A 11 20.49 -28.48 -17.11
C GLN A 11 21.15 -27.80 -15.89
N SER A 12 21.31 -26.47 -15.91
CA SER A 12 21.96 -25.71 -14.85
C SER A 12 21.13 -25.78 -13.58
N ILE A 13 19.81 -25.61 -13.71
CA ILE A 13 18.87 -25.63 -12.58
C ILE A 13 18.79 -27.02 -11.98
N ARG A 14 18.69 -28.07 -12.81
CA ARG A 14 18.74 -29.46 -12.33
C ARG A 14 20.03 -29.77 -11.59
N TRP A 15 21.18 -29.39 -12.15
CA TRP A 15 22.48 -29.63 -11.53
C TRP A 15 22.62 -28.95 -10.17
N VAL A 16 22.18 -27.68 -10.06
CA VAL A 16 22.23 -26.94 -8.79
C VAL A 16 21.34 -27.60 -7.74
N LEU A 17 20.10 -27.96 -8.09
CA LEU A 17 19.17 -28.63 -7.17
C LEU A 17 19.66 -30.02 -6.77
N GLU A 18 20.20 -30.81 -7.70
CA GLU A 18 20.80 -32.12 -7.40
C GLU A 18 21.95 -32.00 -6.41
N LYS A 19 22.84 -31.02 -6.60
CA LYS A 19 23.96 -30.78 -5.67
C LYS A 19 23.49 -30.33 -4.30
N ALA A 20 22.46 -29.48 -4.24
CA ALA A 20 21.86 -29.02 -3.00
C ALA A 20 21.24 -30.18 -2.20
N LEU A 21 20.42 -31.01 -2.86
CA LEU A 21 19.78 -32.16 -2.25
C LEU A 21 20.79 -33.22 -1.79
N ALA A 22 21.84 -33.45 -2.58
CA ALA A 22 22.90 -34.39 -2.22
C ALA A 22 23.68 -33.96 -0.97
N ARG A 23 23.91 -32.65 -0.76
CA ARG A 23 24.54 -32.12 0.47
C ARG A 23 23.72 -32.44 1.72
N GLU A 24 22.41 -32.52 1.56
CA GLU A 24 21.44 -32.80 2.63
C GLU A 24 21.05 -34.28 2.72
N SER A 25 21.81 -35.17 2.05
CA SER A 25 21.57 -36.62 2.00
C SER A 25 20.18 -37.02 1.46
N LEU A 26 19.56 -36.15 0.67
CA LEU A 26 18.29 -36.41 0.01
C LEU A 26 18.53 -36.98 -1.39
N LEU A 27 18.00 -38.18 -1.66
CA LEU A 27 18.12 -38.82 -2.97
C LEU A 27 17.28 -38.05 -3.99
N SER A 28 17.85 -37.77 -5.17
CA SER A 28 17.16 -37.07 -6.26
C SER A 28 17.25 -37.82 -7.58
N ARG A 29 16.26 -37.62 -8.44
CA ARG A 29 16.24 -38.10 -9.83
C ARG A 29 15.73 -36.96 -10.71
N SER A 30 16.40 -36.69 -11.82
CA SER A 30 16.04 -35.58 -12.69
C SER A 30 15.57 -36.02 -14.08
N PHE A 31 14.68 -35.21 -14.67
CA PHE A 31 14.05 -35.43 -15.95
C PHE A 31 14.13 -34.14 -16.77
N THR A 32 14.34 -34.27 -18.08
CA THR A 32 14.45 -33.14 -19.01
C THR A 32 13.10 -32.69 -19.58
N ASN A 33 12.06 -33.51 -19.43
CA ASN A 33 10.76 -33.27 -20.02
C ASN A 33 9.63 -33.96 -19.23
N VAL A 34 8.40 -33.48 -19.46
CA VAL A 34 7.18 -33.96 -18.81
C VAL A 34 6.88 -35.43 -19.14
N ARG A 35 7.15 -35.88 -20.37
CA ARG A 35 6.78 -37.24 -20.82
C ARG A 35 7.58 -38.31 -20.09
N ASP A 36 8.88 -38.11 -19.93
CA ASP A 36 9.75 -39.05 -19.23
C ASP A 36 9.40 -39.12 -17.73
N ALA A 37 9.01 -37.99 -17.14
CA ALA A 37 8.52 -37.94 -15.77
C ALA A 37 7.19 -38.69 -15.61
N LEU A 38 6.23 -38.51 -16.54
CA LEU A 38 4.96 -39.25 -16.53
C LEU A 38 5.15 -40.76 -16.75
N ALA A 39 6.04 -41.15 -17.65
CA ALA A 39 6.36 -42.57 -17.88
C ALA A 39 7.01 -43.18 -16.64
N ALA A 40 7.94 -42.47 -15.98
CA ALA A 40 8.53 -42.94 -14.74
C ALA A 40 7.51 -43.07 -13.61
N LEU A 41 6.48 -42.20 -13.55
CA LEU A 41 5.39 -42.26 -12.56
C LEU A 41 4.53 -43.54 -12.67
N GLU A 42 4.57 -44.24 -13.81
CA GLU A 42 3.88 -45.53 -13.97
C GLU A 42 4.59 -46.67 -13.21
N ASP A 43 5.92 -46.58 -13.09
CA ASP A 43 6.77 -47.63 -12.49
C ASP A 43 7.21 -47.31 -11.05
N ASP A 44 7.37 -46.03 -10.69
CA ASP A 44 7.87 -45.58 -9.39
C ASP A 44 7.22 -44.24 -8.97
N GLN A 45 7.32 -43.86 -7.71
CA GLN A 45 6.75 -42.62 -7.20
C GLN A 45 7.75 -41.82 -6.36
N PRO A 46 7.91 -40.51 -6.62
CA PRO A 46 8.69 -39.67 -5.74
C PRO A 46 8.02 -39.44 -4.40
N GLN A 47 8.79 -38.90 -3.47
CA GLN A 47 8.24 -38.33 -2.23
C GLN A 47 7.79 -36.86 -2.41
N VAL A 48 8.51 -36.11 -3.24
CA VAL A 48 8.18 -34.74 -3.66
C VAL A 48 8.57 -34.61 -5.11
N LEU A 49 7.73 -33.97 -5.92
CA LEU A 49 8.06 -33.65 -7.31
C LEU A 49 8.22 -32.15 -7.48
N ILE A 50 9.27 -31.72 -8.16
CA ILE A 50 9.56 -30.34 -8.48
C ILE A 50 9.50 -30.21 -10.00
N SER A 51 8.67 -29.34 -10.54
CA SER A 51 8.51 -29.18 -12.00
C SER A 51 8.53 -27.73 -12.43
N ASP A 52 9.25 -27.40 -13.50
CA ASP A 52 9.02 -26.13 -14.21
C ASP A 52 7.61 -26.10 -14.83
N ILE A 53 6.94 -24.95 -14.81
CA ILE A 53 5.66 -24.70 -15.50
C ILE A 53 5.83 -24.77 -17.02
N ARG A 54 6.95 -24.29 -17.58
CA ARG A 54 7.11 -24.20 -19.03
C ARG A 54 8.32 -24.99 -19.49
N MET A 55 8.07 -26.07 -20.20
CA MET A 55 9.10 -26.88 -20.84
C MET A 55 8.78 -27.10 -22.33
N PRO A 56 9.78 -27.30 -23.19
CA PRO A 56 9.56 -27.73 -24.57
C PRO A 56 8.82 -29.09 -24.62
N GLY A 57 7.66 -29.13 -25.27
CA GLY A 57 6.91 -30.38 -25.49
C GLY A 57 5.85 -30.75 -24.46
N GLY A 58 5.52 -29.86 -23.50
CA GLY A 58 4.39 -29.99 -22.57
C GLY A 58 4.39 -28.91 -21.46
N SER A 59 3.27 -28.72 -20.77
CA SER A 59 3.19 -27.80 -19.62
C SER A 59 3.42 -28.53 -18.30
N GLY A 60 4.18 -27.94 -17.38
CA GLY A 60 4.30 -28.42 -16.00
C GLY A 60 2.98 -28.37 -15.22
N LEU A 61 2.04 -27.53 -15.65
CA LEU A 61 0.67 -27.53 -15.11
C LEU A 61 -0.11 -28.77 -15.57
N ASP A 62 0.10 -29.24 -16.81
CA ASP A 62 -0.51 -30.49 -17.29
C ASP A 62 0.06 -31.68 -16.50
N LEU A 63 1.37 -31.64 -16.19
CA LEU A 63 2.02 -32.61 -15.32
C LEU A 63 1.42 -32.57 -13.90
N LEU A 64 1.24 -31.39 -13.32
CA LEU A 64 0.62 -31.20 -12.01
C LEU A 64 -0.80 -31.78 -11.98
N GLN A 65 -1.65 -31.44 -12.96
CA GLN A 65 -3.01 -31.97 -13.04
C GLN A 65 -2.99 -33.51 -13.18
N ALA A 66 -2.20 -34.04 -14.11
CA ALA A 66 -2.09 -35.49 -14.29
C ALA A 66 -1.60 -36.22 -13.03
N ILE A 67 -0.68 -35.61 -12.28
CA ILE A 67 -0.20 -36.12 -11.00
C ILE A 67 -1.30 -36.06 -9.95
N LYS A 68 -2.00 -34.92 -9.81
CA LYS A 68 -2.99 -34.72 -8.76
C LYS A 68 -4.22 -35.59 -8.95
N THR A 69 -4.61 -35.88 -10.20
CA THR A 69 -5.68 -36.84 -10.49
C THR A 69 -5.29 -38.29 -10.17
N ARG A 70 -4.02 -38.70 -10.39
CA ARG A 70 -3.58 -40.09 -10.19
C ARG A 70 -3.01 -40.36 -8.78
N HIS A 71 -2.38 -39.36 -8.20
CA HIS A 71 -1.65 -39.39 -6.92
C HIS A 71 -1.91 -38.09 -6.13
N PRO A 72 -3.14 -37.87 -5.62
CA PRO A 72 -3.53 -36.63 -4.96
C PRO A 72 -2.64 -36.25 -3.75
N GLY A 73 -2.23 -37.25 -2.96
CA GLY A 73 -1.31 -37.10 -1.83
C GLY A 73 0.16 -36.80 -2.18
N LEU A 74 0.57 -36.76 -3.46
CA LEU A 74 1.94 -36.41 -3.82
C LEU A 74 2.13 -34.88 -3.80
N PRO A 75 2.98 -34.30 -2.93
CA PRO A 75 3.28 -32.88 -2.96
C PRO A 75 4.09 -32.52 -4.21
N VAL A 76 3.57 -31.53 -4.95
CA VAL A 76 4.20 -31.01 -6.17
C VAL A 76 4.60 -29.56 -5.95
N ILE A 77 5.90 -29.27 -6.06
CA ILE A 77 6.45 -27.93 -6.05
C ILE A 77 6.60 -27.44 -7.49
N VAL A 78 6.05 -26.27 -7.78
CA VAL A 78 6.07 -25.74 -9.14
C VAL A 78 7.13 -24.63 -9.24
N MET A 79 8.10 -24.79 -10.14
CA MET A 79 9.08 -23.77 -10.48
C MET A 79 8.54 -22.88 -11.60
N THR A 80 8.70 -21.56 -11.47
CA THR A 80 8.20 -20.63 -12.49
C THR A 80 9.18 -19.48 -12.72
N ALA A 81 9.38 -19.11 -13.98
CA ALA A 81 10.04 -17.87 -14.39
C ALA A 81 9.04 -16.71 -14.57
N TYR A 82 7.74 -16.95 -14.39
CA TYR A 82 6.68 -16.00 -14.70
C TYR A 82 6.23 -15.15 -13.50
N SER A 83 5.77 -13.97 -13.85
CA SER A 83 5.46 -12.83 -12.98
C SER A 83 3.97 -12.48 -12.94
N ASP A 84 3.11 -13.38 -13.40
CA ASP A 84 1.68 -13.15 -13.49
C ASP A 84 0.91 -13.94 -12.43
N LEU A 85 -0.14 -13.30 -11.92
CA LEU A 85 -0.99 -13.84 -10.86
C LEU A 85 -1.70 -15.13 -11.30
N ASP A 86 -2.18 -15.19 -12.53
CA ASP A 86 -3.00 -16.28 -13.05
C ASP A 86 -2.28 -17.62 -13.03
N SER A 87 -1.00 -17.65 -13.43
CA SER A 87 -0.17 -18.86 -13.36
C SER A 87 0.09 -19.30 -11.92
N ALA A 88 0.31 -18.35 -11.00
CA ALA A 88 0.50 -18.65 -9.58
C ALA A 88 -0.79 -19.23 -8.96
N VAL A 89 -1.94 -18.65 -9.28
CA VAL A 89 -3.22 -19.11 -8.76
C VAL A 89 -3.64 -20.43 -9.39
N ALA A 90 -3.43 -20.64 -10.70
CA ALA A 90 -3.70 -21.91 -11.36
C ALA A 90 -2.86 -23.05 -10.77
N ALA A 91 -1.60 -22.80 -10.40
CA ALA A 91 -0.79 -23.80 -9.70
C ALA A 91 -1.38 -24.17 -8.33
N PHE A 92 -1.79 -23.18 -7.53
CA PHE A 92 -2.43 -23.45 -6.23
C PHE A 92 -3.80 -24.14 -6.38
N GLN A 93 -4.62 -23.73 -7.34
CA GLN A 93 -5.93 -24.34 -7.63
C GLN A 93 -5.79 -25.76 -8.22
N GLY A 94 -4.72 -26.02 -8.98
CA GLY A 94 -4.37 -27.35 -9.48
C GLY A 94 -3.72 -28.25 -8.43
N GLY A 95 -3.69 -27.84 -7.15
CA GLY A 95 -3.22 -28.67 -6.05
C GLY A 95 -1.70 -28.68 -5.83
N ALA A 96 -0.95 -27.70 -6.36
CA ALA A 96 0.46 -27.55 -6.03
C ALA A 96 0.65 -27.30 -4.54
N PHE A 97 1.69 -27.91 -3.97
CA PHE A 97 2.05 -27.74 -2.57
C PHE A 97 2.56 -26.33 -2.30
N GLU A 98 3.56 -25.91 -3.07
CA GLU A 98 4.13 -24.57 -3.02
C GLU A 98 4.83 -24.28 -4.35
N TYR A 99 5.22 -23.03 -4.57
CA TYR A 99 5.96 -22.66 -5.79
C TYR A 99 7.33 -22.06 -5.45
N LEU A 100 8.23 -22.12 -6.43
CA LEU A 100 9.57 -21.58 -6.36
C LEU A 100 9.84 -20.67 -7.57
N ALA A 101 9.95 -19.36 -7.34
CA ALA A 101 10.20 -18.39 -8.41
C ALA A 101 11.69 -18.39 -8.83
N LYS A 102 11.97 -18.44 -10.13
CA LYS A 102 13.32 -18.31 -10.69
C LYS A 102 13.65 -16.82 -10.91
N PRO A 103 14.85 -16.33 -10.52
CA PRO A 103 15.92 -17.04 -9.82
C PRO A 103 15.58 -17.23 -8.32
N PHE A 104 15.95 -18.39 -7.78
CA PHE A 104 15.72 -18.73 -6.36
C PHE A 104 17.03 -18.96 -5.61
N ASP A 105 16.95 -18.78 -4.29
CA ASP A 105 17.98 -19.24 -3.37
C ASP A 105 17.86 -20.77 -3.19
N VAL A 106 19.01 -21.44 -3.24
CA VAL A 106 19.11 -22.90 -3.15
C VAL A 106 18.72 -23.40 -1.76
N ASP A 107 19.10 -22.67 -0.70
CA ASP A 107 18.78 -23.05 0.68
C ASP A 107 17.27 -22.96 0.92
N LYS A 108 16.64 -21.92 0.37
CA LYS A 108 15.17 -21.75 0.39
C LYS A 108 14.45 -22.88 -0.36
N ALA A 109 15.00 -23.33 -1.49
CA ALA A 109 14.43 -24.46 -2.23
C ALA A 109 14.47 -25.76 -1.41
N VAL A 110 15.60 -26.04 -0.75
CA VAL A 110 15.75 -27.22 0.12
C VAL A 110 14.80 -27.17 1.31
N GLU A 111 14.62 -26.01 1.94
CA GLU A 111 13.67 -25.84 3.05
C GLU A 111 12.23 -26.12 2.61
N LEU A 112 11.83 -25.64 1.42
CA LEU A 112 10.53 -25.90 0.82
C LEU A 112 10.28 -27.40 0.62
N ILE A 113 11.30 -28.11 0.14
CA ILE A 113 11.25 -29.55 -0.11
C ILE A 113 11.12 -30.32 1.21
N ARG A 114 11.81 -29.89 2.28
CA ARG A 114 11.64 -30.48 3.62
C ARG A 114 10.23 -30.32 4.15
N ARG A 115 9.65 -29.12 4.03
CA ARG A 115 8.26 -28.87 4.43
C ARG A 115 7.28 -29.73 3.63
N ALA A 116 7.50 -29.86 2.32
CA ALA A 116 6.71 -30.74 1.45
C ALA A 116 6.80 -32.22 1.89
N LEU A 117 7.99 -32.69 2.28
CA LEU A 117 8.20 -34.05 2.81
C LEU A 117 7.41 -34.30 4.10
N GLU A 118 7.32 -33.31 4.98
CA GLU A 118 6.58 -33.40 6.25
C GLU A 118 5.05 -33.36 6.04
N GLU A 119 4.58 -32.60 5.06
CA GLU A 119 3.16 -32.37 4.79
C GLU A 119 2.53 -33.46 3.90
N SER A 120 3.33 -34.23 3.16
CA SER A 120 2.91 -35.45 2.43
C SER A 120 2.20 -36.50 3.31
N LEU A 121 2.23 -36.34 4.64
CA LEU A 121 1.60 -37.21 5.63
C LEU A 121 0.19 -36.74 6.06
N ARG A 122 -0.31 -35.59 5.59
CA ARG A 122 -1.60 -34.99 6.01
C ARG A 122 -2.43 -34.46 4.83
N GLU A 123 -3.35 -35.30 4.35
CA GLU A 123 -4.63 -34.95 3.70
C GLU A 123 -4.67 -34.38 2.26
N GLU A 124 -5.73 -34.83 1.57
CA GLU A 124 -6.11 -34.66 0.16
C GLU A 124 -7.31 -33.71 0.00
N GLU A 125 -7.56 -33.32 -1.26
CA GLU A 125 -8.79 -32.78 -1.87
C GLU A 125 -8.91 -31.25 -2.08
N LEU A 126 -8.76 -30.80 -3.34
CA LEU A 126 -9.83 -30.18 -4.17
C LEU A 126 -9.29 -29.55 -5.49
N GLU A 127 -9.81 -30.05 -6.61
CA GLU A 127 -9.75 -29.58 -8.04
C GLU A 127 -10.87 -28.52 -8.30
N ASP A 128 -10.95 -27.66 -9.32
CA ASP A 128 -10.14 -27.22 -10.48
C ASP A 128 -10.98 -26.11 -11.19
N ARG A 129 -10.43 -24.98 -11.69
CA ARG A 129 -11.10 -24.06 -12.67
C ARG A 129 -10.11 -23.20 -13.49
N LEU A 130 -10.40 -23.10 -14.80
CA LEU A 130 -9.67 -22.47 -15.91
C LEU A 130 -9.58 -20.93 -15.84
N VAL A 131 -8.52 -20.35 -16.43
CA VAL A 131 -8.13 -18.93 -16.31
C VAL A 131 -8.21 -18.16 -17.64
N ASP A 132 -8.82 -16.97 -17.56
CA ASP A 132 -8.78 -15.87 -18.55
C ASP A 132 -7.78 -14.78 -18.11
N ALA A 133 -7.19 -14.08 -19.10
CA ALA A 133 -6.07 -13.12 -19.10
C ALA A 133 -5.71 -12.30 -17.82
N PRO A 134 -4.40 -11.97 -17.61
CA PRO A 134 -3.89 -11.44 -16.34
C PRO A 134 -4.24 -9.97 -16.07
N GLU A 135 -4.91 -9.74 -14.93
CA GLU A 135 -5.26 -8.41 -14.40
C GLU A 135 -4.16 -7.77 -13.53
N ILE A 136 -3.22 -8.57 -12.99
CA ILE A 136 -2.14 -8.08 -12.11
C ILE A 136 -0.79 -8.58 -12.58
N LEU A 137 0.16 -7.65 -12.73
CA LEU A 137 1.52 -7.88 -13.20
C LEU A 137 2.54 -7.57 -12.09
N GLY A 138 3.53 -8.44 -11.89
CA GLY A 138 4.67 -8.15 -11.02
C GLY A 138 5.68 -9.31 -10.93
N GLN A 139 6.95 -9.06 -11.25
CA GLN A 139 8.04 -10.04 -11.20
C GLN A 139 8.87 -9.92 -9.91
N ALA A 140 8.82 -8.77 -9.23
CA ALA A 140 9.59 -8.51 -8.04
C ALA A 140 9.28 -9.52 -6.92
N PRO A 141 10.29 -9.98 -6.14
CA PRO A 141 10.09 -10.96 -5.06
C PRO A 141 9.00 -10.55 -4.07
N ALA A 142 8.90 -9.25 -3.73
CA ALA A 142 7.87 -8.73 -2.84
C ALA A 142 6.45 -8.88 -3.40
N MET A 143 6.26 -8.79 -4.72
CA MET A 143 4.96 -9.06 -5.34
C MET A 143 4.65 -10.54 -5.45
N GLN A 144 5.68 -11.39 -5.58
CA GLN A 144 5.51 -12.83 -5.54
C GLN A 144 4.94 -13.28 -4.17
N ASP A 145 5.44 -12.74 -3.05
CA ASP A 145 4.83 -12.97 -1.73
C ASP A 145 3.33 -12.61 -1.69
N VAL A 146 2.94 -11.49 -2.33
CA VAL A 146 1.53 -11.07 -2.43
C VAL A 146 0.72 -12.07 -3.25
N PHE A 147 1.24 -12.56 -4.38
CA PHE A 147 0.57 -13.57 -5.19
C PHE A 147 0.38 -14.91 -4.45
N ARG A 148 1.36 -15.34 -3.63
CA ARG A 148 1.19 -16.49 -2.71
C ARG A 148 0.03 -16.29 -1.77
N ALA A 149 -0.01 -15.14 -1.13
CA ALA A 149 -1.05 -14.82 -0.18
C ALA A 149 -2.42 -14.81 -0.88
N ILE A 150 -2.54 -14.22 -2.08
CA ILE A 150 -3.80 -14.24 -2.84
C ILE A 150 -4.23 -15.68 -3.16
N GLY A 151 -3.31 -16.52 -3.64
CA GLY A 151 -3.59 -17.93 -3.93
C GLY A 151 -4.16 -18.66 -2.71
N ARG A 152 -3.48 -18.58 -1.57
CA ARG A 152 -3.92 -19.21 -0.30
C ARG A 152 -5.24 -18.63 0.23
N LEU A 153 -5.43 -17.32 0.12
CA LEU A 153 -6.59 -16.63 0.68
C LEU A 153 -7.84 -16.69 -0.21
N SER A 154 -7.68 -16.97 -1.49
CA SER A 154 -8.79 -17.03 -2.45
C SER A 154 -9.84 -18.07 -2.04
N GLN A 155 -9.40 -19.25 -1.57
CA GLN A 155 -10.26 -20.37 -1.17
C GLN A 155 -10.97 -20.18 0.19
N SER A 156 -10.48 -19.26 1.01
CA SER A 156 -11.06 -18.99 2.33
C SER A 156 -12.16 -17.93 2.27
N ASN A 157 -13.18 -18.05 3.12
CA ASN A 157 -14.20 -16.99 3.31
C ASN A 157 -13.79 -15.94 4.36
N VAL A 158 -12.57 -16.01 4.89
CA VAL A 158 -12.06 -15.08 5.91
C VAL A 158 -11.96 -13.65 5.36
N THR A 159 -12.24 -12.67 6.24
CA THR A 159 -12.05 -11.25 5.97
C THR A 159 -10.58 -10.93 5.78
N VAL A 160 -10.25 -10.28 4.66
CA VAL A 160 -8.88 -9.85 4.35
C VAL A 160 -8.80 -8.33 4.44
N MET A 161 -7.82 -7.84 5.18
CA MET A 161 -7.44 -6.43 5.25
C MET A 161 -6.25 -6.17 4.34
N ILE A 162 -6.48 -5.41 3.28
CA ILE A 162 -5.46 -5.01 2.31
C ILE A 162 -4.89 -3.66 2.71
N THR A 163 -3.60 -3.62 3.02
CA THR A 163 -2.90 -2.39 3.40
C THR A 163 -1.89 -1.98 2.34
N GLY A 164 -1.80 -0.69 2.04
CA GLY A 164 -0.85 -0.19 1.06
C GLY A 164 -1.12 1.25 0.66
N GLU A 165 -0.09 1.93 0.20
CA GLU A 165 -0.19 3.32 -0.25
C GLU A 165 -1.20 3.50 -1.38
N SER A 166 -1.66 4.75 -1.57
CA SER A 166 -2.55 5.08 -2.67
C SER A 166 -1.90 4.74 -4.01
N GLY A 167 -2.67 4.15 -4.92
CA GLY A 167 -2.20 3.80 -6.26
C GLY A 167 -1.34 2.53 -6.35
N THR A 168 -1.23 1.71 -5.30
CA THR A 168 -0.47 0.43 -5.33
C THR A 168 -1.21 -0.73 -6.00
N GLY A 169 -2.52 -0.61 -6.22
CA GLY A 169 -3.36 -1.66 -6.84
C GLY A 169 -4.23 -2.46 -5.87
N LYS A 170 -4.60 -1.90 -4.70
CA LYS A 170 -5.43 -2.58 -3.68
C LYS A 170 -6.74 -3.16 -4.24
N GLU A 171 -7.42 -2.41 -5.10
CA GLU A 171 -8.68 -2.87 -5.73
C GLU A 171 -8.45 -4.06 -6.66
N LEU A 172 -7.36 -4.07 -7.43
CA LEU A 172 -7.02 -5.20 -8.30
C LEU A 172 -6.81 -6.47 -7.47
N VAL A 173 -6.09 -6.36 -6.33
CA VAL A 173 -5.91 -7.47 -5.40
C VAL A 173 -7.24 -7.96 -4.82
N ALA A 174 -8.16 -7.06 -4.48
CA ALA A 174 -9.49 -7.45 -4.01
C ALA A 174 -10.31 -8.17 -5.09
N ARG A 175 -10.23 -7.71 -6.35
CA ARG A 175 -10.87 -8.38 -7.50
C ARG A 175 -10.29 -9.76 -7.74
N ALA A 176 -8.97 -9.90 -7.69
CA ALA A 176 -8.28 -11.19 -7.77
C ALA A 176 -8.75 -12.17 -6.68
N LEU A 177 -8.80 -11.73 -5.42
CA LEU A 177 -9.30 -12.55 -4.31
C LEU A 177 -10.74 -13.03 -4.54
N HIS A 178 -11.59 -12.22 -5.15
CA HIS A 178 -12.95 -12.61 -5.50
C HIS A 178 -13.00 -13.58 -6.70
N LYS A 179 -12.32 -13.25 -7.81
CA LYS A 179 -12.25 -14.03 -9.06
C LYS A 179 -11.82 -15.47 -8.81
N HIS A 180 -10.90 -15.68 -7.88
CA HIS A 180 -10.38 -17.02 -7.57
C HIS A 180 -11.04 -17.69 -6.36
N SER A 181 -12.10 -17.10 -5.81
CA SER A 181 -12.82 -17.66 -4.67
C SER A 181 -13.98 -18.58 -5.07
N PRO A 182 -14.53 -19.37 -4.15
CA PRO A 182 -15.77 -20.11 -4.37
C PRO A 182 -16.97 -19.22 -4.75
N ARG A 183 -16.87 -17.90 -4.51
CA ARG A 183 -17.88 -16.88 -4.80
C ARG A 183 -17.64 -16.13 -6.11
N ALA A 184 -16.72 -16.60 -6.98
CA ALA A 184 -16.36 -15.94 -8.23
C ALA A 184 -17.54 -15.68 -9.18
N ASN A 185 -18.57 -16.53 -9.13
CA ASN A 185 -19.78 -16.37 -9.94
C ASN A 185 -20.79 -15.38 -9.31
N GLY A 186 -20.55 -14.93 -8.08
CA GLY A 186 -21.37 -13.95 -7.38
C GLY A 186 -20.98 -12.50 -7.71
N PRO A 187 -21.74 -11.52 -7.24
CA PRO A 187 -21.42 -10.11 -7.48
C PRO A 187 -20.16 -9.66 -6.74
N PHE A 188 -19.30 -8.90 -7.42
CA PHE A 188 -18.25 -8.10 -6.80
C PHE A 188 -18.71 -6.64 -6.70
N ILE A 189 -19.03 -6.19 -5.49
CA ILE A 189 -19.46 -4.82 -5.24
C ILE A 189 -18.33 -4.06 -4.55
N ALA A 190 -17.78 -3.06 -5.24
CA ALA A 190 -16.79 -2.15 -4.67
C ALA A 190 -17.45 -0.89 -4.14
N LEU A 191 -17.02 -0.44 -2.96
CA LEU A 191 -17.46 0.80 -2.34
C LEU A 191 -16.24 1.54 -1.79
N ASN A 192 -15.98 2.74 -2.32
CA ASN A 192 -14.96 3.62 -1.77
C ASN A 192 -15.60 4.58 -0.76
N THR A 193 -15.22 4.46 0.51
CA THR A 193 -15.82 5.26 1.60
C THR A 193 -15.39 6.72 1.58
N ALA A 194 -14.24 7.04 0.97
CA ALA A 194 -13.77 8.42 0.84
C ALA A 194 -14.48 9.19 -0.30
N ALA A 195 -14.99 8.49 -1.31
CA ALA A 195 -15.65 9.10 -2.46
C ALA A 195 -17.12 9.49 -2.21
N ILE A 196 -17.74 8.98 -1.14
CA ILE A 196 -19.17 9.17 -0.85
C ILE A 196 -19.33 10.14 0.33
N PRO A 197 -20.20 11.16 0.23
CA PRO A 197 -20.51 12.04 1.35
C PRO A 197 -20.94 11.24 2.58
N LYS A 198 -20.44 11.62 3.76
CA LYS A 198 -20.66 10.89 5.02
C LYS A 198 -22.15 10.63 5.30
N ASP A 199 -23.01 11.61 4.99
CA ASP A 199 -24.46 11.53 5.20
C ASP A 199 -25.16 10.51 4.30
N LEU A 200 -24.57 10.19 3.14
CA LEU A 200 -25.12 9.24 2.18
C LEU A 200 -24.52 7.83 2.31
N LEU A 201 -23.36 7.71 2.97
CA LEU A 201 -22.63 6.45 3.07
C LEU A 201 -23.45 5.35 3.77
N GLU A 202 -24.21 5.71 4.81
CA GLU A 202 -25.10 4.78 5.50
C GLU A 202 -26.15 4.18 4.57
N SER A 203 -26.80 5.05 3.79
CA SER A 203 -27.85 4.70 2.84
C SER A 203 -27.31 3.90 1.66
N GLU A 204 -26.10 4.20 1.19
CA GLU A 204 -25.43 3.40 0.16
C GLU A 204 -25.05 2.01 0.68
N LEU A 205 -24.52 1.88 1.90
CA LEU A 205 -24.12 0.59 2.49
C LEU A 205 -25.32 -0.32 2.79
N PHE A 206 -26.30 0.18 3.54
CA PHE A 206 -27.38 -0.62 4.12
C PHE A 206 -28.70 -0.49 3.37
N GLY A 207 -28.83 0.49 2.47
CA GLY A 207 -30.10 0.80 1.81
C GLY A 207 -31.06 1.55 2.75
N HIS A 208 -32.17 2.01 2.20
CA HIS A 208 -33.17 2.76 2.97
C HIS A 208 -34.59 2.38 2.55
N GLU A 209 -35.50 2.47 3.52
CA GLU A 209 -36.94 2.39 3.27
C GLU A 209 -37.50 3.73 2.79
N ARG A 210 -38.67 3.69 2.16
CA ARG A 210 -39.38 4.90 1.75
C ARG A 210 -39.71 5.76 2.97
N GLY A 211 -39.31 7.02 2.97
CA GLY A 211 -39.53 7.97 4.07
C GLY A 211 -38.49 7.91 5.18
N ALA A 212 -37.38 7.18 5.02
CA ALA A 212 -36.33 7.08 6.04
C ALA A 212 -35.63 8.42 6.37
N PHE A 213 -35.55 9.34 5.40
CA PHE A 213 -35.01 10.70 5.58
C PHE A 213 -35.63 11.66 4.55
N THR A 214 -35.41 12.97 4.71
CA THR A 214 -35.89 13.99 3.78
C THR A 214 -35.30 13.77 2.38
N GLY A 215 -36.15 13.38 1.42
CA GLY A 215 -35.74 13.03 0.05
C GLY A 215 -35.82 11.54 -0.29
N ALA A 216 -36.06 10.66 0.68
CA ALA A 216 -36.23 9.22 0.47
C ALA A 216 -37.60 8.86 -0.11
N GLN A 217 -37.86 9.22 -1.38
CA GLN A 217 -39.16 8.99 -2.03
C GLN A 217 -39.42 7.52 -2.40
N THR A 218 -38.36 6.74 -2.60
CA THR A 218 -38.41 5.33 -2.99
C THR A 218 -37.56 4.48 -2.06
N MET A 219 -37.86 3.19 -1.94
CA MET A 219 -36.96 2.24 -1.29
C MET A 219 -35.75 1.98 -2.19
N ARG A 220 -34.54 1.87 -1.60
CA ARG A 220 -33.30 1.57 -2.33
C ARG A 220 -32.50 0.47 -1.62
N ARG A 221 -32.06 -0.53 -2.40
CA ARG A 221 -31.20 -1.64 -1.93
C ARG A 221 -29.77 -1.14 -1.69
N GLY A 222 -29.20 -1.48 -0.53
CA GLY A 222 -27.83 -1.15 -0.17
C GLY A 222 -26.78 -2.06 -0.81
N ARG A 223 -25.49 -1.73 -0.64
CA ARG A 223 -24.37 -2.53 -1.15
C ARG A 223 -24.28 -3.92 -0.53
N PHE A 224 -24.60 -4.08 0.75
CA PHE A 224 -24.67 -5.41 1.37
C PHE A 224 -25.69 -6.31 0.69
N GLU A 225 -26.85 -5.76 0.32
CA GLU A 225 -27.92 -6.49 -0.36
C GLU A 225 -27.58 -6.78 -1.83
N GLN A 226 -26.88 -5.85 -2.50
CA GLN A 226 -26.39 -6.04 -3.87
C GLN A 226 -25.26 -7.08 -3.95
N ALA A 227 -24.47 -7.21 -2.88
CA ALA A 227 -23.33 -8.12 -2.79
C ALA A 227 -23.70 -9.54 -2.30
N GLU A 228 -24.99 -9.82 -2.13
CA GLU A 228 -25.47 -11.11 -1.62
C GLU A 228 -24.94 -12.29 -2.44
N GLY A 229 -24.38 -13.30 -1.76
CA GLY A 229 -23.75 -14.47 -2.38
C GLY A 229 -22.35 -14.20 -2.97
N GLY A 230 -21.92 -12.94 -3.00
CA GLY A 230 -20.65 -12.50 -3.57
C GLY A 230 -19.70 -11.89 -2.55
N THR A 231 -18.97 -10.85 -2.99
CA THR A 231 -17.97 -10.14 -2.21
C THR A 231 -18.26 -8.63 -2.19
N LEU A 232 -18.20 -8.03 -1.00
CA LEU A 232 -18.20 -6.59 -0.79
C LEU A 232 -16.78 -6.12 -0.50
N PHE A 233 -16.26 -5.27 -1.38
CA PHE A 233 -14.98 -4.62 -1.21
C PHE A 233 -15.16 -3.20 -0.65
N LEU A 234 -14.63 -2.96 0.54
CA LEU A 234 -14.65 -1.67 1.22
C LEU A 234 -13.28 -1.00 1.08
N ASP A 235 -13.17 -0.08 0.11
CA ASP A 235 -11.95 0.69 -0.11
C ASP A 235 -11.93 1.93 0.79
N GLU A 236 -10.73 2.23 1.28
CA GLU A 236 -10.43 3.31 2.22
C GLU A 236 -11.22 3.27 3.54
N ILE A 237 -11.37 2.07 4.13
CA ILE A 237 -12.16 1.83 5.36
C ILE A 237 -11.81 2.74 6.53
N GLY A 238 -10.57 3.26 6.60
CA GLY A 238 -10.13 4.23 7.60
C GLY A 238 -10.87 5.58 7.57
N ASP A 239 -11.50 5.92 6.44
CA ASP A 239 -12.31 7.13 6.26
C ASP A 239 -13.78 6.93 6.67
N MET A 240 -14.17 5.74 7.11
CA MET A 240 -15.53 5.46 7.57
C MET A 240 -15.87 6.26 8.84
N PRO A 241 -16.98 7.00 8.87
CA PRO A 241 -17.46 7.70 10.06
C PRO A 241 -17.65 6.75 11.25
N PHE A 242 -17.30 7.23 12.44
CA PHE A 242 -17.29 6.43 13.67
C PHE A 242 -18.65 5.78 14.00
N ASP A 243 -19.76 6.47 13.72
CA ASP A 243 -21.11 5.95 13.97
C ASP A 243 -21.47 4.77 13.05
N LEU A 244 -20.93 4.74 11.82
CA LEU A 244 -21.15 3.64 10.88
C LEU A 244 -20.32 2.41 11.21
N GLN A 245 -19.18 2.59 11.88
CA GLN A 245 -18.31 1.50 12.29
C GLN A 245 -19.04 0.51 13.21
N THR A 246 -19.88 0.99 14.14
CA THR A 246 -20.69 0.13 15.02
C THR A 246 -21.67 -0.73 14.23
N ARG A 247 -22.30 -0.17 13.19
CA ARG A 247 -23.24 -0.92 12.36
C ARG A 247 -22.53 -1.95 11.52
N LEU A 248 -21.41 -1.59 10.91
CA LEU A 248 -20.58 -2.52 10.16
C LEU A 248 -20.12 -3.69 11.06
N LEU A 249 -19.69 -3.41 12.29
CA LEU A 249 -19.31 -4.43 13.26
C LEU A 249 -20.44 -5.42 13.53
N ARG A 250 -21.69 -4.93 13.71
CA ARG A 250 -22.87 -5.79 13.89
C ARG A 250 -23.11 -6.69 12.69
N VAL A 251 -23.00 -6.15 11.47
CA VAL A 251 -23.16 -6.97 10.26
C VAL A 251 -22.08 -8.05 10.18
N LEU A 252 -20.84 -7.68 10.46
CA LEU A 252 -19.72 -8.62 10.43
C LEU A 252 -19.86 -9.70 11.51
N SER A 253 -20.41 -9.36 12.68
CA SER A 253 -20.54 -10.24 13.84
C SER A 253 -21.76 -11.14 13.80
N ASP A 254 -22.94 -10.54 13.61
CA ASP A 254 -24.24 -11.19 13.71
C ASP A 254 -24.75 -11.70 12.35
N GLY A 255 -24.13 -11.27 11.25
CA GLY A 255 -24.53 -11.63 9.88
C GLY A 255 -25.87 -11.04 9.45
N ASN A 256 -26.40 -10.06 10.18
CA ASN A 256 -27.67 -9.40 9.88
C ASN A 256 -27.55 -7.88 9.96
N PHE A 257 -28.37 -7.17 9.19
CA PHE A 257 -28.44 -5.71 9.18
C PHE A 257 -29.86 -5.21 8.95
N TYR A 258 -30.08 -3.91 9.14
CA TYR A 258 -31.35 -3.25 8.90
C TYR A 258 -31.14 -2.13 7.88
N ARG A 259 -32.10 -1.92 6.99
CA ARG A 259 -32.15 -0.71 6.16
C ARG A 259 -32.35 0.52 7.06
N VAL A 260 -31.91 1.67 6.59
CA VAL A 260 -32.19 2.95 7.27
C VAL A 260 -33.71 3.15 7.32
N GLY A 261 -34.25 3.35 8.53
CA GLY A 261 -35.68 3.46 8.80
C GLY A 261 -36.46 2.14 8.75
N GLY A 262 -35.79 1.00 8.51
CA GLY A 262 -36.41 -0.32 8.48
C GLY A 262 -36.34 -1.06 9.81
N HIS A 263 -37.31 -1.93 10.08
CA HIS A 263 -37.38 -2.76 11.29
C HIS A 263 -37.19 -4.26 11.01
N ASN A 264 -37.16 -4.66 9.74
CA ASN A 264 -36.99 -6.05 9.35
C ASN A 264 -35.50 -6.38 9.20
N PRO A 265 -34.97 -7.40 9.89
CA PRO A 265 -33.59 -7.82 9.71
C PRO A 265 -33.39 -8.49 8.35
N LEU A 266 -32.29 -8.16 7.70
CA LEU A 266 -31.82 -8.76 6.45
C LEU A 266 -30.52 -9.51 6.70
N ARG A 267 -30.39 -10.72 6.15
CA ARG A 267 -29.19 -11.54 6.28
C ARG A 267 -28.11 -11.09 5.30
N ALA A 268 -26.91 -10.84 5.79
CA ALA A 268 -25.73 -10.50 4.99
C ALA A 268 -24.91 -11.76 4.69
N ASN A 269 -25.25 -12.49 3.63
CA ASN A 269 -24.42 -13.58 3.12
C ASN A 269 -23.34 -13.04 2.16
N VAL A 270 -22.36 -12.29 2.69
CA VAL A 270 -21.37 -11.57 1.87
C VAL A 270 -19.96 -11.78 2.44
N ARG A 271 -18.98 -12.05 1.57
CA ARG A 271 -17.56 -12.00 1.95
C ARG A 271 -17.10 -10.55 1.96
N VAL A 272 -16.49 -10.09 3.05
CA VAL A 272 -15.98 -8.72 3.13
C VAL A 272 -14.47 -8.71 2.91
N ILE A 273 -14.01 -7.80 2.04
CA ILE A 273 -12.60 -7.47 1.86
C ILE A 273 -12.49 -5.97 2.14
N ALA A 274 -11.57 -5.57 3.02
CA ALA A 274 -11.36 -4.17 3.35
C ALA A 274 -9.99 -3.71 2.85
N ALA A 275 -9.86 -2.45 2.46
CA ALA A 275 -8.59 -1.84 2.09
C ALA A 275 -8.41 -0.47 2.73
N THR A 276 -7.16 -0.11 3.02
CA THR A 276 -6.82 1.26 3.45
C THR A 276 -5.34 1.58 3.22
N HIS A 277 -5.03 2.85 3.01
CA HIS A 277 -3.67 3.38 3.09
C HIS A 277 -3.30 3.92 4.49
N GLN A 278 -4.26 4.03 5.40
CA GLN A 278 -4.05 4.64 6.71
C GLN A 278 -3.57 3.62 7.74
N ASN A 279 -2.86 4.09 8.77
CA ASN A 279 -2.47 3.28 9.91
C ASN A 279 -3.66 3.17 10.88
N LEU A 280 -4.42 2.08 10.80
CA LEU A 280 -5.61 1.89 11.63
C LEU A 280 -5.27 1.74 13.11
N GLU A 281 -4.11 1.16 13.43
CA GLU A 281 -3.63 1.01 14.81
C GLU A 281 -3.44 2.39 15.48
N LEU A 282 -2.91 3.37 14.74
CA LEU A 282 -2.81 4.75 15.20
C LEU A 282 -4.19 5.39 15.33
N ARG A 283 -5.07 5.21 14.34
CA ARG A 283 -6.44 5.77 14.39
C ARG A 283 -7.27 5.21 15.55
N VAL A 284 -7.03 3.96 15.94
CA VAL A 284 -7.63 3.37 17.15
C VAL A 284 -7.15 4.09 18.40
N LYS A 285 -5.84 4.33 18.52
CA LYS A 285 -5.27 5.08 19.66
C LYS A 285 -5.78 6.52 19.73
N GLU A 286 -6.04 7.14 18.58
CA GLU A 286 -6.61 8.49 18.47
C GLU A 286 -8.13 8.53 18.67
N GLY A 287 -8.80 7.39 18.84
CA GLY A 287 -10.26 7.31 18.99
C GLY A 287 -11.04 7.58 17.71
N LEU A 288 -10.37 7.61 16.55
CA LEU A 288 -10.97 7.83 15.22
C LEU A 288 -11.47 6.53 14.57
N PHE A 289 -11.02 5.39 15.08
CA PHE A 289 -11.44 4.07 14.62
C PHE A 289 -11.71 3.16 15.81
N ARG A 290 -12.76 2.33 15.73
CA ARG A 290 -13.13 1.44 16.82
C ARG A 290 -12.23 0.21 16.85
N GLU A 291 -11.74 -0.10 18.05
CA GLU A 291 -10.87 -1.24 18.31
C GLU A 291 -11.53 -2.59 17.97
N ASP A 292 -12.79 -2.77 18.35
CA ASP A 292 -13.56 -3.99 18.07
C ASP A 292 -13.74 -4.26 16.57
N LEU A 293 -14.06 -3.22 15.78
CA LEU A 293 -14.14 -3.30 14.33
C LEU A 293 -12.77 -3.58 13.72
N PHE A 294 -11.70 -2.95 14.21
CA PHE A 294 -10.34 -3.20 13.73
C PHE A 294 -10.00 -4.68 13.88
N HIS A 295 -10.22 -5.28 15.05
CA HIS A 295 -9.96 -6.71 15.25
C HIS A 295 -10.83 -7.62 14.38
N ARG A 296 -12.09 -7.24 14.12
CA ARG A 296 -12.98 -8.03 13.25
C ARG A 296 -12.61 -7.97 11.76
N LEU A 297 -12.02 -6.86 11.31
CA LEU A 297 -11.56 -6.69 9.94
C LEU A 297 -10.15 -7.23 9.72
N ASN A 298 -9.25 -7.04 10.69
CA ASN A 298 -7.85 -7.39 10.61
C ASN A 298 -7.59 -8.87 11.00
N VAL A 299 -8.34 -9.79 10.40
CA VAL A 299 -8.15 -11.23 10.62
C VAL A 299 -6.90 -11.72 9.87
N ILE A 300 -6.81 -11.36 8.59
CA ILE A 300 -5.60 -11.58 7.79
C ILE A 300 -5.22 -10.27 7.10
N ARG A 301 -3.98 -9.84 7.32
CA ARG A 301 -3.43 -8.62 6.71
C ARG A 301 -2.58 -8.96 5.50
N LEU A 302 -2.88 -8.33 4.37
CA LEU A 302 -2.10 -8.39 3.15
C LEU A 302 -1.50 -7.00 2.86
N ARG A 303 -0.18 -6.86 2.97
CA ARG A 303 0.52 -5.60 2.65
C ARG A 303 0.92 -5.60 1.17
N LEU A 304 0.46 -4.62 0.41
CA LEU A 304 0.99 -4.35 -0.92
C LEU A 304 2.25 -3.48 -0.80
N PRO A 305 3.38 -3.90 -1.39
CA PRO A 305 4.58 -3.07 -1.43
C PRO A 305 4.36 -1.84 -2.33
N PRO A 306 4.82 -0.65 -1.90
CA PRO A 306 4.88 0.52 -2.78
C PRO A 306 5.84 0.27 -3.95
N LEU A 307 5.66 1.01 -5.05
CA LEU A 307 6.39 0.77 -6.30
C LEU A 307 7.92 0.88 -6.13
N ARG A 308 8.38 1.76 -5.24
CA ARG A 308 9.80 1.91 -4.88
C ARG A 308 10.42 0.70 -4.17
N GLU A 309 9.62 -0.18 -3.57
CA GLU A 309 10.06 -1.45 -2.97
C GLU A 309 10.09 -2.61 -4.00
N ARG A 310 9.69 -2.34 -5.26
CA ARG A 310 9.63 -3.30 -6.37
C ARG A 310 10.03 -2.68 -7.71
N PRO A 311 11.23 -2.08 -7.82
CA PRO A 311 11.66 -1.40 -9.04
C PRO A 311 11.73 -2.33 -10.26
N GLU A 312 11.91 -3.64 -10.07
CA GLU A 312 11.93 -4.65 -11.14
C GLU A 312 10.61 -4.70 -11.91
N ASP A 313 9.49 -4.31 -11.28
CA ASP A 313 8.18 -4.29 -11.91
C ASP A 313 7.98 -3.09 -12.84
N ILE A 314 8.74 -2.00 -12.65
CA ILE A 314 8.52 -0.73 -13.35
C ILE A 314 8.65 -0.90 -14.86
N THR A 315 9.63 -1.68 -15.31
CA THR A 315 9.84 -1.94 -16.75
C THR A 315 8.66 -2.69 -17.36
N LEU A 316 8.19 -3.74 -16.69
CA LEU A 316 7.05 -4.54 -17.16
C LEU A 316 5.77 -3.70 -17.19
N LEU A 317 5.51 -2.95 -16.12
CA LEU A 317 4.34 -2.08 -15.98
C LEU A 317 4.34 -0.95 -17.01
N ALA A 318 5.49 -0.29 -17.24
CA ALA A 318 5.61 0.78 -18.23
C ALA A 318 5.29 0.30 -19.64
N ARG A 319 5.83 -0.88 -20.03
CA ARG A 319 5.51 -1.50 -21.33
C ARG A 319 4.03 -1.81 -21.46
N HIS A 320 3.43 -2.38 -20.41
CA HIS A 320 2.01 -2.69 -20.38
C HIS A 320 1.14 -1.43 -20.54
N PHE A 321 1.41 -0.37 -19.77
CA PHE A 321 0.62 0.85 -19.83
C PHE A 321 0.78 1.62 -21.14
N LEU A 322 1.98 1.66 -21.72
CA LEU A 322 2.17 2.23 -23.06
C LEU A 322 1.38 1.47 -24.12
N GLN A 323 1.36 0.14 -24.06
CA GLN A 323 0.58 -0.68 -24.97
C GLN A 323 -0.93 -0.51 -24.77
N LYS A 324 -1.38 -0.48 -23.52
CA LYS A 324 -2.79 -0.24 -23.16
C LYS A 324 -3.25 1.13 -23.67
N SER A 325 -2.48 2.18 -23.37
CA SER A 325 -2.79 3.55 -23.79
C SER A 325 -2.86 3.69 -25.32
N ALA A 326 -1.91 3.08 -26.02
CA ALA A 326 -1.89 3.09 -27.48
C ALA A 326 -3.11 2.38 -28.09
N LYS A 327 -3.53 1.24 -27.51
CA LYS A 327 -4.74 0.52 -27.92
C LYS A 327 -6.01 1.35 -27.69
N GLU A 328 -6.12 2.03 -26.54
CA GLU A 328 -7.27 2.89 -26.22
C GLU A 328 -7.36 4.12 -27.12
N LEU A 329 -6.22 4.68 -27.54
CA LEU A 329 -6.14 5.83 -28.43
C LEU A 329 -6.13 5.47 -29.92
N GLY A 330 -6.02 4.18 -30.26
CA GLY A 330 -5.93 3.71 -31.65
C GLY A 330 -4.64 4.12 -32.36
N VAL A 331 -3.53 4.26 -31.62
CA VAL A 331 -2.21 4.64 -32.14
C VAL A 331 -1.22 3.49 -31.98
N GLU A 332 -0.05 3.59 -32.62
CA GLU A 332 1.02 2.63 -32.42
C GLU A 332 1.64 2.75 -31.01
N PRO A 333 2.00 1.63 -30.36
CA PRO A 333 2.59 1.65 -29.03
C PRO A 333 4.02 2.18 -29.06
N LYS A 334 4.24 3.26 -28.31
CA LYS A 334 5.58 3.82 -28.06
C LYS A 334 6.41 2.91 -27.16
N ARG A 335 7.73 3.06 -27.23
CA ARG A 335 8.70 2.33 -26.41
C ARG A 335 9.60 3.29 -25.68
N MET A 336 9.92 3.02 -24.42
CA MET A 336 10.99 3.74 -23.72
C MET A 336 12.35 3.18 -24.13
N SER A 337 13.35 4.06 -24.25
CA SER A 337 14.75 3.65 -24.37
C SER A 337 15.22 2.99 -23.06
N ASP A 338 16.28 2.19 -23.13
CA ASP A 338 16.84 1.53 -21.95
C ASP A 338 17.31 2.56 -20.91
N GLU A 339 17.91 3.67 -21.35
CA GLU A 339 18.29 4.79 -20.48
C GLU A 339 17.09 5.43 -19.78
N ALA A 340 15.98 5.62 -20.50
CA ALA A 340 14.75 6.13 -19.92
C ALA A 340 14.16 5.16 -18.90
N LEU A 341 14.17 3.86 -19.17
CA LEU A 341 13.69 2.84 -18.23
C LEU A 341 14.54 2.78 -16.96
N VAL A 342 15.87 2.84 -17.08
CA VAL A 342 16.77 2.91 -15.92
C VAL A 342 16.47 4.16 -15.10
N TYR A 343 16.38 5.33 -15.75
CA TYR A 343 16.07 6.58 -15.06
C TYR A 343 14.72 6.52 -14.34
N VAL A 344 13.66 6.13 -15.05
CA VAL A 344 12.30 5.98 -14.50
C VAL A 344 12.29 5.02 -13.32
N SER A 345 13.07 3.94 -13.35
CA SER A 345 13.16 2.99 -12.24
C SER A 345 13.79 3.54 -10.96
N THR A 346 14.48 4.69 -11.03
CA THR A 346 15.06 5.36 -9.86
C THR A 346 14.11 6.36 -9.19
N LEU A 347 12.97 6.66 -9.83
CA LEU A 347 12.04 7.67 -9.35
C LEU A 347 11.21 7.16 -8.15
N PRO A 348 10.85 8.04 -7.20
CA PRO A 348 10.21 7.64 -5.94
C PRO A 348 8.73 7.20 -6.07
N PHE A 349 8.05 7.65 -7.13
CA PHE A 349 6.63 7.36 -7.41
C PHE A 349 5.69 7.42 -6.18
N PRO A 350 5.46 8.60 -5.55
CA PRO A 350 4.53 8.73 -4.43
C PRO A 350 3.08 8.31 -4.77
N GLY A 351 2.66 8.43 -6.04
CA GLY A 351 1.37 7.92 -6.52
C GLY A 351 1.41 6.47 -7.02
N ASN A 352 2.53 5.76 -6.80
CA ASN A 352 2.75 4.36 -7.12
C ASN A 352 2.39 4.01 -8.58
N VAL A 353 1.75 2.86 -8.81
CA VAL A 353 1.39 2.34 -10.12
C VAL A 353 0.45 3.29 -10.87
N ARG A 354 -0.46 3.97 -10.17
CA ARG A 354 -1.35 4.98 -10.77
C ARG A 354 -0.59 6.16 -11.36
N GLN A 355 0.49 6.61 -10.70
CA GLN A 355 1.35 7.66 -11.25
C GLN A 355 2.13 7.19 -12.47
N LEU A 356 2.63 5.95 -12.45
CA LEU A 356 3.30 5.35 -13.61
C LEU A 356 2.34 5.19 -14.81
N GLU A 357 1.11 4.74 -14.58
CA GLU A 357 0.07 4.66 -15.62
C GLU A 357 -0.23 6.03 -16.22
N ASN A 358 -0.41 7.06 -15.39
CA ASN A 358 -0.63 8.43 -15.84
C ASN A 358 0.56 8.98 -16.65
N LEU A 359 1.79 8.67 -16.25
CA LEU A 359 2.99 9.03 -17.00
C LEU A 359 2.98 8.37 -18.39
N CYS A 360 2.69 7.07 -18.47
CA CYS A 360 2.64 6.36 -19.75
C CYS A 360 1.53 6.89 -20.66
N ASN A 361 0.36 7.21 -20.11
CA ASN A 361 -0.73 7.85 -20.85
C ASN A 361 -0.30 9.22 -21.40
N TRP A 362 0.33 10.04 -20.55
CA TRP A 362 0.84 11.35 -20.95
C TRP A 362 1.90 11.24 -22.06
N LEU A 363 2.85 10.31 -21.94
CA LEU A 363 3.90 10.07 -22.94
C LEU A 363 3.34 9.57 -24.28
N THR A 364 2.29 8.76 -24.24
CA THR A 364 1.60 8.27 -25.44
C THR A 364 1.03 9.43 -26.26
N VAL A 365 0.53 10.48 -25.59
CA VAL A 365 -0.01 11.67 -26.25
C VAL A 365 1.06 12.71 -26.60
N MET A 366 1.98 12.98 -25.66
CA MET A 366 2.84 14.17 -25.71
C MET A 366 4.22 13.93 -26.31
N ALA A 367 4.77 12.71 -26.24
CA ALA A 367 6.09 12.43 -26.78
C ALA A 367 6.06 12.54 -28.33
N PRO A 368 6.98 13.28 -28.97
CA PRO A 368 6.94 13.46 -30.43
C PRO A 368 7.41 12.21 -31.19
N ALA A 369 8.26 11.39 -30.57
CA ALA A 369 8.88 10.21 -31.18
C ALA A 369 8.26 8.88 -30.72
N GLN A 370 8.49 7.81 -31.49
CA GLN A 370 8.10 6.44 -31.13
C GLN A 370 8.96 5.86 -30.00
N THR A 371 10.21 6.31 -29.92
CA THR A 371 11.12 6.00 -28.83
C THR A 371 11.14 7.17 -27.86
N ILE A 372 10.74 6.93 -26.61
CA ILE A 372 10.74 7.89 -25.51
C ILE A 372 12.12 7.89 -24.86
N GLU A 373 12.78 9.04 -24.87
CA GLU A 373 14.06 9.27 -24.20
C GLU A 373 13.85 9.99 -22.85
N VAL A 374 14.91 10.07 -22.03
CA VAL A 374 14.84 10.75 -20.71
C VAL A 374 14.36 12.20 -20.85
N LYS A 375 14.79 12.90 -21.90
CA LYS A 375 14.41 14.30 -22.17
C LYS A 375 12.92 14.51 -22.45
N ASP A 376 12.21 13.45 -22.83
CA ASP A 376 10.77 13.50 -23.14
C ASP A 376 9.91 13.37 -21.87
N LEU A 377 10.51 13.06 -20.72
CA LEU A 377 9.80 12.97 -19.45
C LEU A 377 9.35 14.36 -18.95
N PRO A 378 8.24 14.44 -18.19
CA PRO A 378 7.81 15.70 -17.59
C PRO A 378 8.89 16.34 -16.72
N ARG A 379 9.03 17.67 -16.79
CA ARG A 379 10.06 18.44 -16.05
C ARG A 379 10.04 18.19 -14.54
N GLU A 380 8.85 18.06 -13.96
CA GLU A 380 8.67 17.75 -12.53
C GLU A 380 9.36 16.44 -12.12
N MET A 381 9.40 15.45 -13.02
CA MET A 381 10.05 14.16 -12.76
C MET A 381 11.56 14.24 -12.98
N LEU A 382 12.02 15.09 -13.90
CA LEU A 382 13.43 15.37 -14.12
C LEU A 382 14.06 16.09 -12.92
N GLU A 383 13.32 17.03 -12.32
CA GLU A 383 13.75 17.79 -11.14
C GLU A 383 13.72 16.92 -9.86
N ALA A 384 12.75 16.01 -9.74
CA ALA A 384 12.66 15.09 -8.62
C ALA A 384 13.87 14.13 -8.54
N GLY A 385 14.41 13.68 -9.67
CA GLY A 385 15.63 12.86 -9.72
C GLY A 385 16.92 13.61 -9.37
N THR A 386 16.89 14.94 -9.38
CA THR A 386 18.02 15.82 -9.00
C THR A 386 17.93 16.37 -7.58
N SER A 387 16.86 16.05 -6.84
CA SER A 387 16.81 16.37 -5.42
C SER A 387 17.78 15.48 -4.66
N GLU A 388 18.96 16.02 -4.33
CA GLU A 388 19.81 15.46 -3.28
C GLU A 388 18.94 15.16 -2.04
N PRO A 389 19.21 14.07 -1.31
CA PRO A 389 18.49 13.81 -0.07
C PRO A 389 18.64 15.03 0.83
N VAL A 390 17.51 15.67 1.14
CA VAL A 390 17.44 16.74 2.12
C VAL A 390 18.05 16.21 3.41
N ASN A 391 19.26 16.67 3.69
CA ASN A 391 19.99 16.65 4.96
C ASN A 391 19.31 15.81 6.06
N ALA A 392 19.58 14.51 6.09
CA ALA A 392 19.68 13.84 7.37
C ALA A 392 20.84 14.53 8.11
N PRO A 393 20.67 15.02 9.35
CA PRO A 393 21.78 15.61 10.09
C PRO A 393 22.89 14.56 10.16
N ARG A 394 24.02 14.87 9.53
CA ARG A 394 25.25 14.10 9.72
C ARG A 394 25.54 14.09 11.22
N PRO A 395 25.84 12.94 11.84
CA PRO A 395 26.41 12.96 13.18
C PRO A 395 27.71 13.77 13.07
N GLU A 396 27.78 14.85 13.86
CA GLU A 396 28.97 15.67 13.96
C GLU A 396 30.17 14.75 14.25
N ARG A 397 31.23 14.95 13.48
CA ARG A 397 32.54 14.40 13.79
C ARG A 397 32.92 14.92 15.17
N VAL A 398 32.90 14.04 16.17
CA VAL A 398 33.53 14.28 17.46
C VAL A 398 35.01 14.51 17.17
N ALA A 399 35.43 15.77 17.31
CA ALA A 399 36.83 16.15 17.20
C ALA A 399 37.61 15.40 18.29
N GLU A 400 38.73 14.80 17.87
CA GLU A 400 39.72 14.17 18.74
C GLU A 400 40.10 15.11 19.89
N VAL A 401 39.69 14.76 21.10
CA VAL A 401 40.26 15.34 22.32
C VAL A 401 41.56 14.59 22.60
N ARG A 402 42.67 15.30 22.40
CA ARG A 402 44.00 14.91 22.86
C ARG A 402 43.97 14.73 24.38
N THR A 403 44.35 13.54 24.83
CA THR A 403 44.77 13.26 26.21
C THR A 403 46.10 13.97 26.51
N PRO A 404 46.22 14.56 27.71
CA PRO A 404 47.48 14.51 28.44
C PRO A 404 47.31 13.68 29.72
N ASP A 405 48.36 12.92 30.01
CA ASP A 405 48.50 11.90 31.04
C ASP A 405 48.22 12.41 32.46
N TYR A 406 47.60 11.56 33.30
CA TYR A 406 47.91 11.52 34.73
C TYR A 406 47.65 10.12 35.30
N GLU A 407 48.71 9.54 35.85
CA GLU A 407 48.74 8.28 36.59
C GLU A 407 48.03 8.41 37.95
N GLY A 408 47.41 7.31 38.41
CA GLY A 408 47.22 7.03 39.83
C GLY A 408 45.79 7.04 40.36
N ALA A 409 45.22 5.84 40.54
CA ALA A 409 44.10 5.53 41.44
C ALA A 409 44.47 5.85 42.92
N PRO A 410 43.56 5.88 43.94
CA PRO A 410 42.45 4.93 44.08
C PRO A 410 41.15 5.39 44.79
N ASP A 411 40.18 4.49 44.63
CA ASP A 411 39.06 4.02 45.46
C ASP A 411 38.05 4.92 46.19
N LEU A 412 36.83 4.37 46.11
CA LEU A 412 35.57 4.76 46.73
C LEU A 412 35.61 4.73 48.26
N ALA A 413 34.92 5.66 48.92
CA ALA A 413 33.72 5.36 49.70
C ALA A 413 33.25 6.58 50.54
N ASP A 414 31.94 6.68 50.65
CA ASP A 414 31.21 7.04 51.87
C ASP A 414 30.93 8.53 52.19
N TYR A 415 29.79 8.67 52.90
CA TYR A 415 29.25 9.80 53.64
C TYR A 415 28.40 10.86 52.93
N GLY A 416 27.09 10.78 53.21
CA GLY A 416 26.24 11.95 53.33
C GLY A 416 26.42 12.68 54.66
N GLY A 417 25.70 13.79 54.79
CA GLY A 417 25.34 14.38 56.09
C GLY A 417 25.90 15.77 56.38
N TYR A 418 24.96 16.69 56.59
CA TYR A 418 24.98 17.83 57.52
C TYR A 418 25.68 19.16 57.15
N ALA A 419 24.83 20.19 57.22
CA ALA A 419 24.99 21.47 57.94
C ALA A 419 25.76 22.66 57.31
N VAL A 420 24.96 23.68 56.96
CA VAL A 420 25.05 25.15 57.23
C VAL A 420 26.17 25.55 58.25
N PRO A 421 26.78 26.77 58.24
CA PRO A 421 26.14 28.04 57.86
C PRO A 421 27.03 29.25 57.40
N VAL A 422 26.34 30.39 57.25
CA VAL A 422 26.72 31.83 57.39
C VAL A 422 27.48 32.58 56.28
N ALA A 423 26.99 33.82 56.15
CA ALA A 423 27.29 34.94 55.28
C ALA A 423 28.70 35.55 55.37
N GLU A 424 29.09 36.27 54.32
CA GLU A 424 29.28 37.74 54.28
C GLU A 424 30.09 38.13 53.02
N GLY A 425 29.82 39.31 52.46
CA GLY A 425 30.78 39.95 51.56
C GLY A 425 30.22 40.64 50.33
N ASP A 426 29.59 41.79 50.56
CA ASP A 426 29.39 42.88 49.61
C ASP A 426 30.70 43.25 48.89
N THR A 427 30.66 43.55 47.59
CA THR A 427 31.35 44.72 47.01
C THR A 427 30.90 44.96 45.57
N ALA A 428 30.77 46.24 45.29
CA ALA A 428 30.01 46.83 44.22
C ALA A 428 30.80 47.08 42.93
N THR A 429 30.04 47.52 41.93
CA THR A 429 30.39 48.45 40.83
C THR A 429 31.27 47.96 39.67
N ALA A 430 30.64 47.87 38.49
CA ALA A 430 30.93 48.81 37.40
C ALA A 430 29.86 48.73 36.30
N VAL A 431 29.09 49.81 36.16
CA VAL A 431 28.26 50.12 34.98
C VAL A 431 29.16 50.56 33.84
N ARG A 432 28.91 50.08 32.60
CA ARG A 432 29.18 50.79 31.33
C ARG A 432 28.54 50.05 30.13
N PRO A 433 28.32 50.71 28.98
CA PRO A 433 26.97 51.12 28.57
C PRO A 433 26.44 50.38 27.33
N ALA A 434 25.13 50.55 27.11
CA ALA A 434 24.39 50.13 25.93
C ALA A 434 25.09 50.52 24.62
N SER A 435 25.46 49.51 23.81
CA SER A 435 25.62 49.66 22.37
C SER A 435 24.34 49.20 21.69
N VAL A 436 23.72 50.15 21.01
CA VAL A 436 22.55 50.01 20.14
C VAL A 436 22.75 48.81 19.20
N ALA A 437 22.08 47.70 19.51
CA ALA A 437 21.98 46.57 18.60
C ALA A 437 21.08 46.98 17.44
N THR A 438 21.70 47.06 16.27
CA THR A 438 21.06 47.17 14.97
C THR A 438 20.12 45.98 14.81
N VAL A 439 18.82 46.20 14.95
CA VAL A 439 17.82 45.15 14.72
C VAL A 439 17.54 45.05 13.22
N ALA A 440 17.63 43.80 12.75
CA ALA A 440 17.27 43.23 11.44
C ALA A 440 18.45 43.06 10.45
N PRO A 441 18.60 41.87 9.83
CA PRO A 441 17.50 40.97 9.42
C PRO A 441 17.72 39.50 9.84
N ALA A 442 16.98 39.03 10.85
CA ALA A 442 16.88 37.61 11.21
C ALA A 442 15.48 37.01 10.95
N LEU A 443 14.64 37.70 10.16
CA LEU A 443 13.25 37.32 9.89
C LEU A 443 13.04 36.60 8.54
N ALA A 444 14.11 36.30 7.80
CA ALA A 444 14.00 35.81 6.43
C ALA A 444 13.86 34.27 6.29
N SER A 445 13.94 33.48 7.37
CA SER A 445 13.78 32.01 7.31
C SER A 445 12.65 31.46 8.17
N ALA A 446 11.96 32.31 8.93
CA ALA A 446 10.80 31.93 9.71
C ALA A 446 9.56 31.99 8.81
N GLY A 447 8.99 30.83 8.46
CA GLY A 447 7.75 30.78 7.68
C GLY A 447 6.62 31.56 8.38
N TRP A 448 5.69 32.16 7.62
CA TRP A 448 4.61 33.00 8.16
C TRP A 448 3.80 32.33 9.28
N GLU A 449 3.70 31.00 9.27
CA GLU A 449 3.07 30.18 10.32
C GLU A 449 3.78 30.33 11.67
N SER A 450 5.11 30.41 11.68
CA SER A 450 5.89 30.61 12.91
C SER A 450 5.72 32.02 13.48
N LEU A 451 5.55 33.03 12.61
CA LEU A 451 5.24 34.40 13.00
C LEU A 451 3.82 34.51 13.56
N LEU A 452 2.86 33.84 12.93
CA LEU A 452 1.49 33.76 13.42
C LEU A 452 1.42 33.04 14.77
N ALA A 453 2.18 31.96 14.95
CA ALA A 453 2.26 31.25 16.23
C ALA A 453 2.89 32.12 17.33
N SER A 454 3.92 32.91 17.01
CA SER A 454 4.51 33.87 17.94
C SER A 454 3.52 34.96 18.36
N GLU A 455 2.78 35.52 17.39
CA GLU A 455 1.75 36.55 17.65
C GLU A 455 0.61 35.99 18.50
N ALA A 456 0.12 34.78 18.18
CA ALA A 456 -0.93 34.11 18.94
C ALA A 456 -0.52 33.87 20.39
N ARG A 457 0.73 33.45 20.63
CA ARG A 457 1.27 33.30 22.00
C ARG A 457 1.28 34.64 22.75
N ALA A 458 1.75 35.71 22.14
CA ALA A 458 1.76 37.04 22.77
C ALA A 458 0.34 37.54 23.12
N MET A 459 -0.65 37.30 22.24
CA MET A 459 -2.04 37.66 22.50
C MET A 459 -2.67 36.84 23.64
N LEU A 460 -2.34 35.55 23.74
CA LEU A 460 -2.81 34.69 24.82
C LEU A 460 -2.15 35.05 26.17
N GLU A 461 -0.85 35.30 26.19
CA GLU A 461 -0.10 35.68 27.39
C GLU A 461 -0.51 37.06 27.94
N SER A 462 -0.96 37.96 27.07
CA SER A 462 -1.53 39.27 27.47
C SER A 462 -2.98 39.20 27.93
N GLY A 463 -3.60 38.01 27.94
CA GLY A 463 -4.97 37.80 28.43
C GLY A 463 -6.05 38.36 27.50
N GLN A 464 -5.75 38.55 26.22
CA GLN A 464 -6.72 39.05 25.26
C GLN A 464 -7.82 38.00 25.02
N PRO A 465 -9.12 38.36 25.15
CA PRO A 465 -10.20 37.44 24.81
C PRO A 465 -10.36 37.32 23.28
N GLU A 466 -10.98 36.23 22.81
CA GLU A 466 -11.34 36.02 21.40
C GLU A 466 -10.16 36.10 20.41
N VAL A 467 -8.96 35.66 20.82
CA VAL A 467 -7.73 35.68 20.00
C VAL A 467 -7.93 35.05 18.62
N MET A 468 -8.67 33.93 18.56
CA MET A 468 -8.96 33.23 17.30
C MET A 468 -9.76 34.10 16.31
N ASP A 469 -10.79 34.80 16.78
CA ASP A 469 -11.61 35.66 15.92
C ASP A 469 -10.83 36.90 15.47
N ALA A 470 -10.01 37.47 16.36
CA ALA A 470 -9.15 38.61 16.05
C ALA A 470 -8.11 38.27 14.97
N LEU A 471 -7.42 37.13 15.10
CA LEU A 471 -6.44 36.66 14.12
C LEU A 471 -7.10 36.26 12.79
N THR A 472 -8.26 35.60 12.85
CA THR A 472 -9.01 35.21 11.65
C THR A 472 -9.43 36.44 10.85
N ARG A 473 -9.96 37.49 11.50
CA ARG A 473 -10.30 38.75 10.82
C ARG A 473 -9.10 39.40 10.16
N ARG A 474 -7.93 39.44 10.84
CA ARG A 474 -6.68 40.00 10.28
C ARG A 474 -6.20 39.20 9.07
N PHE A 475 -6.22 37.87 9.16
CA PHE A 475 -5.87 36.98 8.07
C PHE A 475 -6.79 37.17 6.85
N GLU A 476 -8.11 37.11 7.07
CA GLU A 476 -9.10 37.26 6.01
C GLU A 476 -8.98 38.63 5.32
N LYS A 477 -8.75 39.69 6.09
CA LYS A 477 -8.52 41.04 5.57
C LYS A 477 -7.31 41.09 4.63
N ALA A 478 -6.16 40.56 5.07
CA ALA A 478 -4.93 40.57 4.29
C ALA A 478 -5.05 39.77 2.98
N VAL A 479 -5.70 38.60 3.03
CA VAL A 479 -5.92 37.75 1.85
C VAL A 479 -6.88 38.40 0.87
N LEU A 480 -7.96 39.04 1.35
CA LEU A 480 -8.91 39.75 0.49
C LEU A 480 -8.30 40.99 -0.15
N GLU A 481 -7.47 41.75 0.57
CA GLU A 481 -6.69 42.87 0.01
C GLU A 481 -5.78 42.43 -1.13
N ALA A 482 -5.01 41.36 -0.90
CA ALA A 482 -4.12 40.81 -1.92
C ALA A 482 -4.90 40.34 -3.16
N ALA A 483 -6.02 39.64 -2.96
CA ALA A 483 -6.85 39.16 -4.06
C ALA A 483 -7.49 40.30 -4.86
N LEU A 484 -7.98 41.36 -4.19
CA LEU A 484 -8.50 42.54 -4.85
C LEU A 484 -7.42 43.32 -5.60
N GLY A 485 -6.20 43.41 -5.04
CA GLY A 485 -5.05 44.02 -5.70
C GLY A 485 -4.69 43.32 -7.01
N VAL A 486 -4.56 41.99 -6.98
CA VAL A 486 -4.23 41.17 -8.16
C VAL A 486 -5.34 41.25 -9.23
N THR A 487 -6.60 41.32 -8.82
CA THR A 487 -7.75 41.34 -9.73
C THR A 487 -8.22 42.76 -10.09
N ARG A 488 -7.47 43.80 -9.68
CA ARG A 488 -7.79 45.22 -9.92
C ARG A 488 -9.23 45.58 -9.48
N GLY A 489 -9.64 45.07 -8.31
CA GLY A 489 -10.96 45.33 -7.72
C GLY A 489 -12.11 44.48 -8.27
N ARG A 490 -11.86 43.52 -9.17
CA ARG A 490 -12.91 42.66 -9.72
C ARG A 490 -13.33 41.57 -8.74
N ARG A 491 -14.36 41.86 -7.94
CA ARG A 491 -14.88 41.00 -6.85
C ARG A 491 -15.23 39.56 -7.29
N VAL A 492 -15.82 39.38 -8.47
CA VAL A 492 -16.16 38.03 -8.98
C VAL A 492 -14.91 37.23 -9.34
N GLU A 493 -13.92 37.87 -9.95
CA GLU A 493 -12.64 37.23 -10.30
C GLU A 493 -11.83 36.90 -9.05
N ALA A 494 -11.84 37.78 -8.05
CA ALA A 494 -11.23 37.55 -6.74
C ALA A 494 -11.86 36.36 -6.02
N ALA A 495 -13.20 36.24 -6.04
CA ALA A 495 -13.91 35.11 -5.45
C ALA A 495 -13.51 33.77 -6.07
N THR A 496 -13.45 33.72 -7.42
CA THR A 496 -13.03 32.52 -8.14
C THR A 496 -11.59 32.12 -7.81
N ARG A 497 -10.66 33.09 -7.76
CA ARG A 497 -9.25 32.81 -7.43
C ARG A 497 -9.03 32.38 -5.97
N LEU A 498 -9.88 32.87 -5.06
CA LEU A 498 -9.87 32.48 -3.65
C LEU A 498 -10.66 31.19 -3.38
N GLY A 499 -11.34 30.61 -4.37
CA GLY A 499 -12.16 29.41 -4.18
C GLY A 499 -13.41 29.62 -3.33
N ILE A 500 -13.87 30.87 -3.18
CA ILE A 500 -15.06 31.21 -2.38
C ILE A 500 -16.22 31.63 -3.27
N GLY A 501 -17.45 31.40 -2.80
CA GLY A 501 -18.66 31.84 -3.50
C GLY A 501 -18.75 33.36 -3.65
N ARG A 502 -19.37 33.84 -4.73
CA ARG A 502 -19.60 35.28 -5.01
C ARG A 502 -20.33 36.01 -3.88
N ASN A 503 -21.33 35.37 -3.27
CA ASN A 503 -22.08 35.97 -2.16
C ASN A 503 -21.22 36.02 -0.89
N THR A 504 -20.33 35.04 -0.70
CA THR A 504 -19.40 34.98 0.44
C THR A 504 -18.38 36.11 0.39
N ILE A 505 -17.79 36.41 -0.77
CA ILE A 505 -16.83 37.53 -0.87
C ILE A 505 -17.52 38.87 -0.59
N THR A 506 -18.75 39.03 -1.04
CA THR A 506 -19.49 40.30 -0.89
C THR A 506 -19.83 40.54 0.58
N ARG A 507 -20.28 39.50 1.28
CA ARG A 507 -20.52 39.54 2.72
C ARG A 507 -19.24 39.84 3.51
N LYS A 508 -18.14 39.14 3.21
CA LYS A 508 -16.86 39.31 3.93
C LYS A 508 -16.25 40.70 3.69
N LEU A 509 -16.37 41.26 2.49
CA LEU A 509 -15.91 42.64 2.22
C LEU A 509 -16.70 43.67 3.04
N GLN A 510 -18.01 43.48 3.21
CA GLN A 510 -18.84 44.34 4.07
C GLN A 510 -18.51 44.16 5.56
N GLU A 511 -18.36 42.92 6.03
CA GLU A 511 -18.03 42.61 7.43
C GLU A 511 -16.64 43.14 7.87
N LEU A 512 -15.70 43.27 6.93
CA LEU A 512 -14.32 43.72 7.17
C LEU A 512 -14.07 45.19 6.81
N GLY A 513 -15.10 45.92 6.35
CA GLY A 513 -15.03 47.37 6.11
C GLY A 513 -14.26 47.77 4.85
N PHE A 514 -14.39 47.01 3.76
CA PHE A 514 -13.87 47.40 2.45
C PHE A 514 -14.92 48.19 1.66
N ASP A 515 -14.58 49.43 1.28
CA ASP A 515 -15.44 50.29 0.44
C ASP A 515 -15.47 49.83 -1.05
#